data_AF-A0A842HBZ8-F1
#
_entry.id   AF-A0A842HBZ8-F1
#
_cell.length_a   1.000
_cell.length_b   1.000
_cell.length_c   1.000
_cell.angle_alpha   90.00
_cell.angle_beta   90.00
_cell.angle_gamma   90.00
#
_symmetry.space_group_name_H-M   'P 1'
#
loop_
_entity.id
_entity.type
_entity.pdbx_description
1 polymer ?
#
loop_
_entity_poly.entity_id
_entity_poly.type
_entity_poly.pdbx_seq_one_letter_code
_entity_poly.pdbx_strand_id
1 'polypeptide(L)'
;MKMTRLLPLLSALPLLCLLSACDSKTAQEAEKEYTAPMAEGIAKMENQMPSRGLESGNVEIMAEQVIGLTLQVPSPAWSLKIDEVWVVGQEMWAIASLSQSDSMAAQVITAAKATATIKNVPKLPVTYYVVGKTFDWEKAGPNVKFIKSKQEIQDGLDAGEQIYPRP
;
A
#
# COMPACT_ATOMS: atom_id res chain seq x y z
N MET A 1 -38.92 -38.16 39.19
CA MET A 1 -39.26 -37.33 40.37
C MET A 1 -38.41 -36.07 40.30
N LYS A 2 -39.05 -34.90 40.11
CA LYS A 2 -39.12 -33.76 41.07
C LYS A 2 -37.72 -33.23 41.45
N MET A 3 -37.38 -31.95 41.43
CA MET A 3 -38.08 -30.66 41.37
C MET A 3 -36.91 -29.64 41.42
N THR A 4 -36.78 -28.61 40.56
CA THR A 4 -37.44 -27.29 40.67
C THR A 4 -36.55 -26.19 41.28
N ARG A 5 -36.38 -25.12 40.47
CA ARG A 5 -36.16 -23.68 40.80
C ARG A 5 -34.77 -23.29 41.34
N LEU A 6 -34.26 -22.05 41.20
CA LEU A 6 -34.87 -20.72 41.07
C LEU A 6 -33.89 -19.78 40.31
N LEU A 7 -34.41 -18.98 39.38
CA LEU A 7 -33.92 -17.61 39.10
C LEU A 7 -34.17 -16.74 40.35
N PRO A 8 -33.41 -15.64 40.60
CA PRO A 8 -33.91 -14.34 40.12
C PRO A 8 -32.90 -13.18 39.93
N LEU A 9 -33.45 -12.14 39.26
CA LEU A 9 -33.24 -10.69 39.40
C LEU A 9 -31.92 -10.07 38.88
N LEU A 10 -31.92 -9.25 37.83
CA LEU A 10 -32.48 -7.89 37.66
C LEU A 10 -31.60 -6.78 38.29
N SER A 11 -30.75 -6.16 37.47
CA SER A 11 -30.36 -4.74 37.58
C SER A 11 -30.33 -4.18 36.15
N ALA A 12 -31.31 -3.41 35.68
CA ALA A 12 -31.69 -2.06 36.06
C ALA A 12 -30.59 -1.00 35.80
N LEU A 13 -30.65 -0.45 34.57
CA LEU A 13 -30.36 0.95 34.16
C LEU A 13 -28.90 1.45 34.12
N PRO A 14 -28.58 2.58 33.41
CA PRO A 14 -29.31 3.27 32.35
C PRO A 14 -28.45 3.61 31.09
N LEU A 15 -29.20 4.03 30.07
CA LEU A 15 -28.81 4.75 28.85
C LEU A 15 -28.13 6.11 29.16
N LEU A 16 -27.39 6.59 28.13
CA LEU A 16 -27.04 7.97 27.77
C LEU A 16 -25.68 8.58 28.21
N CYS A 17 -25.18 9.41 27.28
CA CYS A 17 -23.99 10.28 27.27
C CYS A 17 -22.70 9.58 26.78
N LEU A 18 -21.99 10.03 25.75
CA LEU A 18 -21.99 11.29 25.02
C LEU A 18 -21.45 11.06 23.60
N LEU A 19 -22.21 11.52 22.63
CA LEU A 19 -21.73 11.76 21.28
C LEU A 19 -20.80 12.97 21.29
N SER A 20 -19.69 12.83 20.58
CA SER A 20 -19.20 13.79 19.61
C SER A 20 -18.42 15.04 20.07
N ALA A 21 -17.24 15.14 19.43
CA ALA A 21 -16.49 16.35 19.07
C ALA A 21 -15.54 16.97 20.12
N CYS A 22 -14.30 16.45 20.13
CA CYS A 22 -13.09 17.20 20.46
C CYS A 22 -12.33 17.35 19.12
N ASP A 23 -12.47 18.51 18.49
CA ASP A 23 -11.47 19.60 18.47
C ASP A 23 -10.30 19.31 17.52
N SER A 24 -10.38 19.90 16.32
CA SER A 24 -9.27 20.08 15.39
C SER A 24 -9.70 21.05 14.28
N LYS A 25 -9.53 22.36 14.50
CA LYS A 25 -9.49 23.35 13.41
C LYS A 25 -8.71 24.58 13.86
N THR A 26 -7.40 24.60 13.58
CA THR A 26 -6.78 25.32 12.46
C THR A 26 -6.67 26.83 12.71
N ALA A 27 -5.43 27.25 12.95
CA ALA A 27 -4.95 28.61 12.80
C ALA A 27 -5.02 29.08 11.33
N GLN A 28 -5.37 30.36 11.13
CA GLN A 28 -4.90 31.30 10.09
C GLN A 28 -5.75 32.57 10.25
N GLU A 29 -5.22 33.68 10.77
CA GLU A 29 -4.54 34.75 10.01
C GLU A 29 -5.30 35.10 8.72
N ALA A 30 -6.12 36.15 8.78
CA ALA A 30 -5.76 37.52 8.37
C ALA A 30 -5.44 37.62 6.88
N GLU A 31 -6.31 38.27 6.11
CA GLU A 31 -6.01 39.53 5.39
C GLU A 31 -7.17 39.94 4.44
N LYS A 32 -7.61 41.18 4.65
CA LYS A 32 -7.94 42.21 3.64
C LYS A 32 -9.05 41.96 2.62
N GLU A 33 -10.19 42.58 2.92
CA GLU A 33 -10.82 43.67 2.15
C GLU A 33 -10.30 43.91 0.72
N TYR A 34 -11.14 43.60 -0.28
CA TYR A 34 -11.22 44.41 -1.49
C TYR A 34 -12.62 44.33 -2.11
N THR A 35 -13.15 45.49 -2.44
CA THR A 35 -14.53 45.77 -2.87
C THR A 35 -14.59 45.98 -4.39
N ALA A 36 -15.57 45.28 -5.02
CA ALA A 36 -16.37 45.63 -6.22
C ALA A 36 -15.69 45.80 -7.61
N PRO A 37 -16.46 45.97 -8.72
CA PRO A 37 -17.73 45.35 -9.15
C PRO A 37 -17.67 44.77 -10.59
N MET A 38 -18.81 44.22 -11.04
CA MET A 38 -19.08 43.69 -12.38
C MET A 38 -18.96 44.73 -13.53
N ALA A 39 -18.49 44.28 -14.71
CA ALA A 39 -18.91 44.73 -16.06
C ALA A 39 -18.22 43.82 -17.12
N GLU A 40 -18.96 42.97 -17.81
CA GLU A 40 -19.41 43.14 -19.21
C GLU A 40 -18.37 42.84 -20.31
N GLY A 41 -18.59 41.70 -20.98
CA GLY A 41 -18.54 41.49 -22.43
C GLY A 41 -17.29 41.88 -23.23
N ILE A 42 -16.54 40.87 -23.72
CA ILE A 42 -15.85 40.93 -25.02
C ILE A 42 -15.98 39.58 -25.74
N ALA A 43 -16.11 39.70 -27.06
CA ALA A 43 -16.57 38.77 -28.07
C ALA A 43 -15.68 37.55 -28.38
N LYS A 44 -16.36 36.45 -28.72
CA LYS A 44 -16.27 35.71 -30.01
C LYS A 44 -14.93 35.81 -30.74
N MET A 45 -14.16 34.72 -30.74
CA MET A 45 -13.25 34.32 -31.83
C MET A 45 -13.06 32.81 -31.79
N GLU A 46 -13.72 32.12 -32.72
CA GLU A 46 -13.33 30.78 -33.18
C GLU A 46 -11.91 30.87 -33.75
N ASN A 47 -11.01 30.05 -33.22
CA ASN A 47 -9.82 29.64 -33.95
C ASN A 47 -9.69 28.13 -33.82
N GLN A 48 -10.12 27.47 -34.89
CA GLN A 48 -9.72 26.11 -35.25
C GLN A 48 -8.20 26.01 -35.18
N MET A 49 -7.69 25.40 -34.11
CA MET A 49 -6.34 24.83 -34.11
C MET A 49 -6.45 23.35 -34.45
N PRO A 50 -5.87 22.89 -35.58
CA PRO A 50 -5.66 21.47 -35.81
C PRO A 50 -4.55 21.01 -34.86
N SER A 51 -4.92 20.30 -33.80
CA SER A 51 -3.96 19.52 -33.02
C SER A 51 -3.39 18.43 -33.93
N ARG A 52 -2.21 18.73 -34.49
CA ARG A 52 -1.26 17.75 -35.03
C ARG A 52 -1.18 16.59 -34.04
N GLY A 53 -1.41 15.38 -34.56
CA GLY A 53 -1.21 14.15 -33.81
C GLY A 53 0.17 14.15 -33.17
N LEU A 54 0.21 14.13 -31.85
CA LEU A 54 1.34 13.57 -31.15
C LEU A 54 1.22 12.06 -31.38
N GLU A 55 1.90 11.57 -32.41
CA GLU A 55 2.27 10.16 -32.46
C GLU A 55 2.98 9.86 -31.13
N SER A 56 2.25 9.16 -30.27
CA SER A 56 2.72 8.61 -29.01
C SER A 56 3.75 7.53 -29.33
N GLY A 57 4.96 7.98 -29.68
CA GLY A 57 6.15 7.16 -29.58
C GLY A 57 6.32 6.86 -28.09
N ASN A 58 6.00 5.63 -27.71
CA ASN A 58 6.17 5.13 -26.36
C ASN A 58 7.68 5.03 -26.10
N VAL A 59 8.29 6.13 -25.65
CA VAL A 59 9.64 6.09 -25.12
C VAL A 59 9.51 5.56 -23.70
N GLU A 60 9.76 4.28 -23.51
CA GLU A 60 9.91 3.67 -22.19
C GLU A 60 11.18 4.23 -21.54
N ILE A 61 11.04 5.44 -20.99
CA ILE A 61 12.10 6.14 -20.29
C ILE A 61 12.57 5.27 -19.12
N MET A 62 13.79 4.73 -19.25
CA MET A 62 14.48 4.02 -18.19
C MET A 62 14.71 5.00 -17.04
N ALA A 63 13.96 4.81 -15.96
CA ALA A 63 13.90 5.72 -14.84
C ALA A 63 14.33 5.01 -13.55
N GLU A 64 14.43 5.79 -12.47
CA GLU A 64 14.53 5.24 -11.13
C GLU A 64 13.12 4.87 -10.64
N GLN A 65 12.90 3.60 -10.34
CA GLN A 65 11.67 3.08 -9.76
C GLN A 65 11.92 2.66 -8.31
N VAL A 66 11.21 3.29 -7.38
CA VAL A 66 11.18 2.86 -5.98
C VAL A 66 10.05 1.85 -5.81
N ILE A 67 10.40 0.63 -5.41
CA ILE A 67 9.43 -0.40 -5.02
C ILE A 67 9.35 -0.49 -3.51
N GLY A 68 8.16 -0.81 -2.99
CA GLY A 68 7.89 -0.80 -1.56
C GLY A 68 6.80 -1.80 -1.20
N LEU A 69 7.08 -2.62 -0.20
CA LEU A 69 6.17 -3.60 0.35
C LEU A 69 5.93 -3.30 1.83
N THR A 70 4.66 -3.27 2.23
CA THR A 70 4.24 -3.15 3.63
C THR A 70 3.30 -4.30 3.95
N LEU A 71 3.58 -5.02 5.03
CA LEU A 71 2.78 -6.15 5.49
C LEU A 71 2.43 -5.98 6.96
N GLN A 72 1.19 -6.31 7.32
CA GLN A 72 0.80 -6.43 8.72
C GLN A 72 1.34 -7.74 9.28
N VAL A 73 1.93 -7.67 10.48
CA VAL A 73 2.61 -8.76 11.20
C VAL A 73 2.11 -8.75 12.66
N PRO A 74 2.20 -9.83 13.45
CA PRO A 74 1.50 -9.98 14.72
C PRO A 74 2.31 -9.46 15.92
N SER A 75 3.55 -9.04 15.68
CA SER A 75 4.53 -8.57 16.64
C SER A 75 5.65 -7.84 15.89
N PRO A 76 6.36 -6.91 16.53
CA PRO A 76 7.49 -6.20 15.93
C PRO A 76 8.75 -7.07 15.77
N ALA A 77 8.73 -8.34 16.19
CA ALA A 77 9.84 -9.28 15.96
C ALA A 77 9.97 -9.68 14.48
N TRP A 78 8.98 -9.36 13.66
CA TRP A 78 8.99 -9.69 12.24
C TRP A 78 9.72 -8.63 11.42
N SER A 79 10.64 -9.09 10.59
CA SER A 79 11.40 -8.28 9.64
C SER A 79 11.04 -8.68 8.22
N LEU A 80 10.87 -7.67 7.36
CA LEU A 80 10.62 -7.83 5.94
C LEU A 80 11.82 -7.29 5.17
N LYS A 81 12.27 -8.05 4.17
CA LYS A 81 13.38 -7.65 3.30
C LYS A 81 13.05 -8.00 1.85
N ILE A 82 13.31 -7.07 0.92
CA ILE A 82 13.32 -7.39 -0.51
C ILE A 82 14.69 -7.98 -0.79
N ASP A 83 14.73 -9.24 -1.22
CA ASP A 83 15.96 -9.95 -1.51
C ASP A 83 16.34 -9.78 -2.96
N GLU A 84 15.38 -9.98 -3.86
CA GLU A 84 15.63 -9.99 -5.30
C GLU A 84 14.51 -9.30 -6.09
N VAL A 85 14.84 -8.81 -7.27
CA VAL A 85 13.88 -8.27 -8.23
C VAL A 85 14.25 -8.76 -9.62
N TRP A 86 13.25 -9.25 -10.34
CA TRP A 86 13.37 -9.82 -11.66
C TRP A 86 12.43 -9.11 -12.63
N VAL A 87 12.85 -8.95 -13.87
CA VAL A 87 11.97 -8.55 -14.99
C VAL A 87 11.55 -9.82 -15.71
N VAL A 88 10.25 -10.10 -15.74
CA VAL A 88 9.68 -11.29 -16.38
C VAL A 88 8.63 -10.81 -17.37
N GLY A 89 8.98 -10.80 -18.66
CA GLY A 89 8.12 -10.24 -19.71
C GLY A 89 7.89 -8.74 -19.52
N GLN A 90 6.62 -8.36 -19.27
CA GLN A 90 6.20 -6.95 -19.07
C GLN A 90 5.88 -6.63 -17.60
N GLU A 91 6.35 -7.47 -16.67
CA GLU A 91 6.12 -7.29 -15.24
C GLU A 91 7.42 -7.40 -14.45
N MET A 92 7.42 -6.80 -13.26
CA MET A 92 8.52 -6.89 -12.31
C MET A 92 8.12 -7.80 -11.15
N TRP A 93 8.93 -8.81 -10.87
CA TRP A 93 8.71 -9.75 -9.78
C TRP A 93 9.70 -9.43 -8.65
N ALA A 94 9.19 -8.92 -7.54
CA ALA A 94 9.96 -8.62 -6.35
C ALA A 94 9.84 -9.76 -5.35
N ILE A 95 10.96 -10.42 -5.05
CA ILE A 95 11.03 -11.52 -4.08
C ILE A 95 11.45 -10.94 -2.74
N ALA A 96 10.65 -11.19 -1.71
CA ALA A 96 10.88 -10.70 -0.36
C ALA A 96 10.80 -11.84 0.67
N SER A 97 11.63 -11.78 1.70
CA SER A 97 11.59 -12.71 2.83
C SER A 97 11.00 -12.05 4.07
N LEU A 98 10.10 -12.76 4.74
CA LEU A 98 9.79 -12.54 6.14
C LEU A 98 10.69 -13.41 7.01
N SER A 99 11.20 -12.81 8.07
CA SER A 99 11.90 -13.51 9.15
C SER A 99 11.40 -13.01 10.49
N GLN A 100 11.36 -13.88 11.49
CA GLN A 100 11.01 -13.54 12.86
C GLN A 100 12.27 -13.65 13.72
N SER A 101 12.56 -12.62 14.51
CA SER A 101 13.62 -12.70 15.53
C SER A 101 13.17 -13.50 16.74
N ASP A 102 14.10 -14.23 17.36
CA ASP A 102 13.87 -14.98 18.61
C ASP A 102 13.75 -14.08 19.86
N SER A 103 13.83 -12.77 19.68
CA SER A 103 13.70 -11.80 20.76
C SER A 103 12.29 -11.80 21.36
N MET A 104 12.19 -11.71 22.68
CA MET A 104 10.90 -11.46 23.33
C MET A 104 10.34 -10.11 22.87
N ALA A 105 9.24 -10.16 22.13
CA ALA A 105 8.53 -9.00 21.59
C ALA A 105 7.07 -9.02 22.01
N ALA A 106 6.47 -7.84 22.12
CA ALA A 106 5.04 -7.70 22.41
C ALA A 106 4.19 -8.31 21.28
N GLN A 107 3.10 -8.98 21.63
CA GLN A 107 2.13 -9.50 20.66
C GLN A 107 1.13 -8.39 20.29
N VAL A 108 1.59 -7.46 19.46
CA VAL A 108 0.78 -6.37 18.92
C VAL A 108 0.94 -6.34 17.42
N ILE A 109 -0.19 -6.20 16.71
CA ILE A 109 -0.18 -6.09 15.26
C ILE A 109 0.61 -4.84 14.87
N THR A 110 1.66 -5.03 14.07
CA THR A 110 2.54 -3.96 13.56
C THR A 110 2.68 -4.07 12.06
N ALA A 111 3.38 -3.12 11.43
CA ALA A 111 3.63 -3.11 10.00
C ALA A 111 5.13 -3.29 9.72
N ALA A 112 5.50 -4.40 9.08
CA ALA A 112 6.83 -4.60 8.54
C ALA A 112 6.92 -3.96 7.14
N LYS A 113 8.01 -3.23 6.88
CA LYS A 113 8.20 -2.46 5.65
C LYS A 113 9.53 -2.79 5.01
N ALA A 114 9.55 -2.91 3.68
CA ALA A 114 10.76 -3.01 2.89
C ALA A 114 10.64 -2.14 1.65
N THR A 115 11.73 -1.48 1.27
CA THR A 115 11.80 -0.65 0.06
C THR A 115 13.10 -0.93 -0.66
N ALA A 116 13.05 -0.90 -1.99
CA ALA A 116 14.23 -1.02 -2.83
C ALA A 116 14.14 -0.01 -3.98
N THR A 117 15.27 0.62 -4.29
CA THR A 117 15.38 1.57 -5.41
C THR A 117 16.05 0.86 -6.57
N ILE A 118 15.32 0.75 -7.67
CA ILE A 118 15.76 0.08 -8.90
C ILE A 118 16.04 1.17 -9.94
N LYS A 119 17.26 1.16 -10.49
CA LYS A 119 17.70 2.16 -11.47
C LYS A 119 17.74 1.55 -12.87
N ASN A 120 17.58 2.40 -13.88
CA ASN A 120 17.68 2.03 -15.29
C ASN A 120 16.65 0.96 -15.70
N VAL A 121 15.42 1.08 -15.23
CA VAL A 121 14.32 0.19 -15.61
C VAL A 121 13.12 1.01 -16.07
N PRO A 122 12.34 0.51 -17.05
CA PRO A 122 11.05 1.11 -17.36
C PRO A 122 10.10 0.94 -16.17
N LYS A 123 9.06 1.78 -16.13
CA LYS A 123 8.04 1.72 -15.08
C LYS A 123 7.12 0.52 -15.32
N LEU A 124 7.38 -0.59 -14.63
CA LEU A 124 6.65 -1.84 -14.78
C LEU A 124 5.74 -2.12 -13.57
N PRO A 125 4.58 -2.77 -13.77
CA PRO A 125 3.77 -3.27 -12.66
C PRO A 125 4.57 -4.28 -11.82
N VAL A 126 4.44 -4.20 -10.50
CA VAL A 126 5.21 -5.02 -9.56
C VAL A 126 4.31 -6.04 -8.89
N THR A 127 4.67 -7.32 -9.02
CA THR A 127 4.14 -8.42 -8.22
C THR A 127 5.15 -8.80 -7.15
N TYR A 128 4.70 -8.87 -5.91
CA TYR A 128 5.53 -9.24 -4.76
C TYR A 128 5.32 -10.72 -4.43
N TYR A 129 6.41 -11.48 -4.43
CA TYR A 129 6.45 -12.86 -3.98
C TYR A 129 7.11 -12.92 -2.61
N VAL A 130 6.39 -13.40 -1.60
CA VAL A 130 6.82 -13.35 -0.21
C VAL A 130 7.02 -14.75 0.33
N VAL A 131 8.25 -15.05 0.77
CA VAL A 131 8.61 -16.30 1.45
C VAL A 131 8.69 -16.12 2.96
N GLY A 132 8.57 -17.21 3.72
CA GLY A 132 8.75 -17.18 5.18
C GLY A 132 7.50 -16.83 6.00
N LYS A 133 6.31 -16.75 5.38
CA LYS A 133 5.04 -16.65 6.12
C LYS A 133 4.79 -17.99 6.84
N THR A 134 4.83 -18.00 8.17
CA THR A 134 4.52 -19.19 8.98
C THR A 134 3.14 -19.14 9.64
N PHE A 135 2.48 -17.98 9.63
CA PHE A 135 1.22 -17.76 10.34
C PHE A 135 0.16 -17.19 9.40
N ASP A 136 -1.07 -17.70 9.45
CA ASP A 136 -2.13 -17.35 8.50
C ASP A 136 -2.93 -16.11 8.94
N TRP A 137 -2.28 -14.94 8.93
CA TRP A 137 -2.97 -13.66 9.09
C TRP A 137 -3.53 -13.15 7.76
N GLU A 138 -4.35 -12.09 7.85
CA GLU A 138 -5.14 -11.50 6.78
C GLU A 138 -4.42 -11.31 5.43
N LYS A 139 -5.23 -11.28 4.38
CA LYS A 139 -4.80 -11.10 3.00
C LYS A 139 -3.94 -9.85 2.87
N ALA A 140 -2.76 -10.02 2.28
CA ALA A 140 -1.97 -8.91 1.79
C ALA A 140 -2.67 -8.24 0.58
N GLY A 141 -2.13 -7.10 0.13
CA GLY A 141 -2.66 -6.39 -1.03
C GLY A 141 -2.75 -7.24 -2.31
N PRO A 142 -3.47 -6.79 -3.34
CA PRO A 142 -3.80 -7.58 -4.53
C PRO A 142 -2.58 -8.09 -5.31
N ASN A 143 -1.44 -7.42 -5.19
CA ASN A 143 -0.21 -7.75 -5.91
C ASN A 143 0.80 -8.55 -5.05
N VAL A 144 0.36 -9.11 -3.92
CA VAL A 144 1.22 -9.87 -3.01
C VAL A 144 0.81 -11.35 -3.03
N LYS A 145 1.76 -12.21 -3.37
CA LYS A 145 1.61 -13.66 -3.40
C LYS A 145 2.55 -14.27 -2.36
N PHE A 146 2.00 -15.05 -1.43
CA PHE A 146 2.80 -15.83 -0.51
C PHE A 146 3.15 -17.16 -1.14
N ILE A 147 4.44 -17.48 -1.17
CA ILE A 147 4.99 -18.74 -1.71
C ILE A 147 5.82 -19.41 -0.62
N LYS A 148 5.90 -20.74 -0.61
CA LYS A 148 6.70 -21.46 0.40
C LYS A 148 8.19 -21.34 0.10
N SER A 149 8.53 -21.33 -1.18
CA SER A 149 9.92 -21.26 -1.65
C SER A 149 10.00 -20.65 -3.05
N LYS A 150 11.18 -20.11 -3.38
CA LYS A 150 11.50 -19.59 -4.72
C LYS A 150 11.27 -20.61 -5.84
N GLN A 151 11.36 -21.90 -5.52
CA GLN A 151 11.19 -22.98 -6.48
C GLN A 151 9.79 -23.01 -7.13
N GLU A 152 8.75 -22.51 -6.45
CA GLU A 152 7.39 -22.43 -7.01
C GLU A 152 7.26 -21.48 -8.21
N ILE A 153 8.20 -20.53 -8.33
CA ILE A 153 8.20 -19.53 -9.41
C ILE A 153 9.42 -19.66 -10.32
N GLN A 154 10.21 -20.72 -10.15
CA GLN A 154 11.51 -20.88 -10.81
C GLN A 154 11.41 -20.81 -12.33
N ASP A 155 10.41 -21.48 -12.93
CA ASP A 155 10.19 -21.45 -14.38
C ASP A 155 10.02 -20.02 -14.93
N GLY A 156 9.39 -19.13 -14.16
CA GLY A 156 9.24 -17.73 -14.53
C GLY A 156 10.52 -16.91 -14.31
N LEU A 157 11.31 -17.26 -13.30
CA LEU A 157 12.61 -16.61 -13.06
C LEU A 157 13.64 -17.02 -14.12
N ASP A 158 13.64 -18.27 -14.56
CA ASP A 158 14.54 -18.77 -15.61
C ASP A 158 14.27 -18.10 -16.97
N ALA A 159 13.04 -17.63 -17.19
CA ALA A 159 12.65 -16.86 -18.37
C ALA A 159 12.88 -15.34 -18.20
N GLY A 160 13.26 -14.89 -17.00
CA GLY A 160 13.42 -13.48 -16.66
C GLY A 160 14.87 -13.04 -16.50
N GLU A 161 15.05 -11.74 -16.27
CA GLU A 161 16.35 -11.14 -15.97
C GLU A 161 16.38 -10.60 -14.53
N GLN A 162 17.37 -11.03 -13.75
CA GLN A 162 17.57 -10.51 -12.41
C GLN A 162 18.19 -9.11 -12.45
N ILE A 163 17.49 -8.14 -11.88
CA ILE A 163 17.94 -6.73 -11.83
C ILE A 163 18.35 -6.29 -10.41
N TYR A 164 18.03 -7.09 -9.39
CA TYR A 164 18.39 -6.90 -7.98
C TYR A 164 18.41 -8.26 -7.25
N PRO A 165 19.26 -8.50 -6.23
CA PRO A 165 20.45 -7.73 -5.90
C PRO A 165 21.45 -7.99 -7.03
N ARG A 166 22.00 -6.92 -7.60
CA ARG A 166 22.94 -7.05 -8.72
C ARG A 166 24.07 -8.01 -8.28
N PRO A 167 24.43 -9.03 -9.09
CA PRO A 167 25.48 -9.99 -8.75
C PRO A 167 26.84 -9.32 -8.49
#